data_AF-A0A1M3N4Y2-F1
#
_entry.id   AF-A0A1M3N4Y2-F1
#
_cell.length_a   1.000
_cell.length_b   1.000
_cell.length_c   1.000
_cell.angle_alpha   90.00
_cell.angle_beta   90.00
_cell.angle_gamma   90.00
#
_symmetry.space_group_name_H-M   'P 1'
#
loop_
_entity.id
_entity.type
_entity.pdbx_description
1 polymer ?
#
loop_
_entity_poly.entity_id
_entity_poly.type
_entity_poly.pdbx_seq_one_letter_code
_entity_poly.pdbx_strand_id
1 'polypeptide(L)'
;MIVHLAVVLWHWSAHAHVPVPLSALKSVFVTVVILVLPVLGAGLLWTDRKRTGAWLIVLSMFASLVFGFVNHFMLPSPDYVLAVPPHAWRYAFVLSAGLLVVTETIGTVLGAVAVPRWRRSMEVGTRALVEATEPASAH
;
A
#
# COMPACT_ATOMS: atom_id res chain seq x y z
N MET A 1 -5.09 -1.02 -6.15
CA MET A 1 -4.66 -2.35 -5.67
C MET A 1 -4.21 -3.24 -6.82
N ILE A 2 -5.07 -3.60 -7.79
CA ILE A 2 -4.70 -4.51 -8.89
C ILE A 2 -3.47 -4.02 -9.68
N VAL A 3 -3.47 -2.74 -10.07
CA VAL A 3 -2.32 -2.13 -10.78
C VAL A 3 -1.05 -2.21 -9.94
N HIS A 4 -1.11 -1.83 -8.66
CA HIS A 4 0.02 -1.94 -7.75
C HIS A 4 0.54 -3.39 -7.64
N LEU A 5 -0.35 -4.37 -7.48
CA LEU A 5 0.04 -5.78 -7.39
C LEU A 5 0.75 -6.26 -8.66
N ALA A 6 0.26 -5.87 -9.84
CA ALA A 6 0.94 -6.19 -11.10
C ALA A 6 2.36 -5.58 -11.17
N VAL A 7 2.52 -4.33 -10.74
CA VAL A 7 3.83 -3.68 -10.68
C VAL A 7 4.74 -4.34 -9.64
N VAL A 8 4.23 -4.70 -8.46
CA VAL A 8 4.98 -5.43 -7.42
C VAL A 8 5.50 -6.77 -7.95
N LEU A 9 4.66 -7.55 -8.63
CA LEU A 9 5.07 -8.83 -9.20
C LEU A 9 6.12 -8.66 -10.32
N TRP A 10 5.97 -7.64 -11.15
CA TRP A 10 6.98 -7.32 -12.15
C TRP A 10 8.30 -6.88 -11.52
N HIS A 11 8.25 -6.03 -10.49
CA HIS A 11 9.42 -5.57 -9.77
C HIS A 11 10.14 -6.71 -9.04
N TRP A 12 9.38 -7.61 -8.40
CA TRP A 12 9.91 -8.83 -7.80
C TRP A 12 10.66 -9.68 -8.83
N SER A 13 10.08 -9.85 -10.03
CA SER A 13 10.74 -10.57 -11.12
C SER A 13 12.05 -9.89 -11.53
N ALA A 14 12.09 -8.56 -11.60
CA ALA A 14 13.33 -7.84 -11.88
C ALA A 14 14.40 -8.09 -10.79
N HIS A 15 14.02 -8.05 -9.51
CA HIS A 15 14.90 -8.38 -8.38
C HIS A 15 15.49 -9.80 -8.47
N ALA A 16 14.74 -10.77 -8.99
CA ALA A 16 15.21 -12.13 -9.17
C ALA A 16 16.30 -12.28 -10.25
N HIS A 17 16.45 -11.27 -11.13
CA HIS A 17 17.37 -11.31 -12.26
C HIS A 17 18.55 -10.35 -12.11
N VAL A 18 18.36 -9.17 -11.53
CA VAL A 18 19.47 -8.24 -11.27
C VAL A 18 20.26 -8.66 -10.02
N PRO A 19 21.59 -8.47 -9.97
CA PRO A 19 22.42 -8.90 -8.85
C PRO A 19 22.33 -7.91 -7.66
N VAL A 20 21.11 -7.66 -7.19
CA VAL A 20 20.82 -6.72 -6.07
C VAL A 20 20.15 -7.50 -4.93
N PRO A 21 20.92 -8.24 -4.13
CA PRO A 21 20.37 -9.15 -3.14
C PRO A 21 19.64 -8.39 -2.02
N LEU A 22 18.50 -8.94 -1.61
CA LEU A 22 17.79 -8.50 -0.41
C LEU A 22 18.34 -9.24 0.81
N SER A 23 18.58 -8.52 1.91
CA SER A 23 18.85 -9.16 3.20
C SER A 23 17.60 -9.90 3.69
N ALA A 24 17.77 -10.90 4.56
CA ALA A 24 16.64 -11.67 5.10
C ALA A 24 15.55 -10.77 5.72
N LEU A 25 15.96 -9.72 6.45
CA LEU A 25 15.02 -8.78 7.05
C LEU A 25 14.26 -7.96 5.99
N LYS A 26 14.96 -7.48 4.95
CA LYS A 26 14.30 -6.80 3.82
C LYS A 26 13.31 -7.75 3.14
N SER A 27 13.70 -9.01 2.90
CA SER A 27 12.84 -10.03 2.30
C SER A 27 11.55 -10.27 3.08
N VAL A 28 11.63 -10.34 4.42
CA VAL A 28 10.44 -10.45 5.28
C VAL A 28 9.58 -9.20 5.18
N PHE A 29 10.18 -8.02 5.24
CA PHE A 29 9.44 -6.76 5.12
C PHE A 29 8.70 -6.67 3.78
N VAL A 30 9.38 -6.90 2.65
CA VAL A 30 8.73 -6.81 1.32
C VAL A 30 7.62 -7.84 1.18
N THR A 31 7.82 -9.06 1.67
CA THR A 31 6.80 -10.12 1.58
C THR A 31 5.58 -9.78 2.42
N VAL A 32 5.78 -9.40 3.68
CA VAL A 32 4.67 -9.16 4.60
C VAL A 32 4.00 -7.82 4.29
N VAL A 33 4.77 -6.74 4.26
CA VAL A 33 4.23 -5.37 4.22
C VAL A 33 3.85 -4.96 2.80
N ILE A 34 4.65 -5.27 1.80
CA ILE A 34 4.43 -4.78 0.42
C ILE A 34 3.50 -5.73 -0.35
N LEU A 35 3.59 -7.04 -0.12
CA LEU A 35 2.76 -8.01 -0.83
C LEU A 35 1.52 -8.45 -0.03
N VAL A 36 1.70 -9.00 1.17
CA VAL A 36 0.61 -9.67 1.90
C VAL A 36 -0.40 -8.69 2.49
N LEU A 37 0.04 -7.65 3.22
CA LEU A 37 -0.87 -6.73 3.90
C LEU A 37 -1.83 -5.97 2.95
N PRO A 38 -1.40 -5.47 1.77
CA PRO A 38 -2.31 -4.86 0.82
C PRO A 38 -3.37 -5.82 0.31
N VAL A 39 -2.99 -7.08 0.01
CA VAL A 39 -3.90 -8.10 -0.50
C VAL A 39 -4.90 -8.52 0.58
N LEU A 40 -4.44 -8.76 1.81
CA LEU A 40 -5.31 -9.04 2.95
C LEU A 40 -6.25 -7.87 3.22
N GLY A 41 -5.71 -6.65 3.20
CA GLY A 41 -6.47 -5.43 3.39
C GLY A 41 -7.57 -5.27 2.34
N ALA A 42 -7.25 -5.55 1.07
CA ALA A 42 -8.23 -5.61 -0.01
C ALA A 42 -9.30 -6.66 0.29
N GLY A 43 -8.92 -7.90 0.59
CA GLY A 43 -9.86 -8.98 0.94
C GLY A 43 -10.85 -8.58 2.04
N LEU A 44 -10.37 -7.88 3.07
CA LEU A 44 -11.20 -7.43 4.19
C LEU A 44 -12.21 -6.33 3.80
N LEU A 45 -12.01 -5.60 2.69
CA LEU A 45 -13.00 -4.63 2.18
C LEU A 45 -14.33 -5.31 1.76
N TRP A 46 -14.31 -6.61 1.47
CA TRP A 46 -15.49 -7.41 1.15
C TRP A 46 -16.13 -8.09 2.36
N THR A 47 -15.66 -7.79 3.58
CA THR A 47 -16.19 -8.36 4.84
C THR A 47 -16.79 -7.27 5.72
N ASP A 48 -17.31 -7.60 6.90
CA ASP A 48 -17.71 -6.60 7.90
C ASP A 48 -16.52 -5.83 8.50
N ARG A 49 -15.29 -6.25 8.20
CA ARG A 49 -14.04 -5.62 8.68
C ARG A 49 -13.47 -4.59 7.70
N LYS A 50 -14.31 -3.91 6.90
CA LYS A 50 -13.89 -2.94 5.88
C LYS A 50 -12.93 -1.87 6.40
N ARG A 51 -13.19 -1.39 7.62
CA ARG A 51 -12.34 -0.39 8.28
C ARG A 51 -10.93 -0.91 8.53
N THR A 52 -10.81 -2.13 9.05
CA THR A 52 -9.51 -2.79 9.24
C THR A 52 -8.81 -2.99 7.90
N GLY A 53 -9.55 -3.45 6.88
CA GLY A 53 -9.03 -3.61 5.52
C GLY A 53 -8.47 -2.31 4.94
N ALA A 54 -9.21 -1.21 5.07
CA ALA A 54 -8.79 0.10 4.58
C ALA A 54 -7.54 0.62 5.30
N TRP A 55 -7.44 0.48 6.62
CA TRP A 55 -6.24 0.85 7.37
C TRP A 55 -5.03 0.00 6.99
N LEU A 56 -5.21 -1.32 6.82
CA LEU A 56 -4.13 -2.19 6.36
C LEU A 56 -3.60 -1.73 5.01
N ILE A 57 -4.47 -1.40 4.05
CA ILE A 57 -4.06 -0.88 2.74
C ILE A 57 -3.28 0.43 2.89
N VAL A 58 -3.81 1.41 3.64
CA VAL A 58 -3.15 2.73 3.77
C VAL A 58 -1.77 2.61 4.38
N LEU A 59 -1.67 1.89 5.50
CA LEU A 59 -0.42 1.76 6.25
C LEU A 59 0.60 0.93 5.48
N SER A 60 0.17 -0.14 4.81
CA SER A 60 1.07 -0.92 3.96
C SER A 60 1.55 -0.12 2.75
N MET A 61 0.68 0.60 2.04
CA MET A 61 1.09 1.45 0.91
C MET A 61 2.08 2.54 1.35
N PHE A 62 1.82 3.19 2.49
CA PHE A 62 2.72 4.22 3.01
C PHE A 62 4.07 3.64 3.44
N ALA A 63 4.06 2.52 4.17
CA ALA A 63 5.29 1.85 4.57
C ALA A 63 6.09 1.35 3.35
N SER A 64 5.40 0.85 2.32
CA SER A 64 6.01 0.43 1.05
C SER A 64 6.65 1.62 0.33
N LEU A 65 5.94 2.75 0.24
CA LEU A 65 6.46 4.00 -0.35
C LEU A 65 7.73 4.46 0.36
N VAL A 66 7.70 4.54 1.69
CA VAL A 66 8.88 4.98 2.47
C VAL A 66 10.03 4.00 2.27
N PHE A 67 9.78 2.71 2.40
CA PHE A 67 10.81 1.68 2.25
C PHE A 67 11.42 1.69 0.85
N GLY A 68 10.58 1.62 -0.19
CA GLY A 68 11.00 1.59 -1.59
C GLY A 68 11.71 2.88 -1.98
N PHE A 69 11.16 4.05 -1.63
CA PHE A 69 11.78 5.33 -1.93
C PHE A 69 13.17 5.47 -1.30
N VAL A 70 13.28 5.13 -0.02
CA VAL A 70 14.55 5.22 0.72
C VAL A 70 15.62 4.29 0.13
N ASN A 71 15.29 3.04 -0.15
CA ASN A 71 16.27 2.07 -0.66
C ASN A 71 16.59 2.28 -2.16
N HIS A 72 15.60 2.59 -2.99
CA HIS A 72 15.82 2.71 -4.43
C HIS A 72 16.38 4.07 -4.83
N PHE A 73 16.11 5.14 -4.09
CA PHE A 73 16.37 6.51 -4.55
C PHE A 73 17.17 7.39 -3.57
N MET A 74 17.34 7.00 -2.30
CA MET A 74 18.04 7.84 -1.32
C MET A 74 19.32 7.24 -0.78
N LEU A 75 19.30 5.99 -0.32
CA LEU A 75 20.44 5.37 0.35
C LEU A 75 21.40 4.73 -0.66
N PRO A 76 22.71 4.75 -0.38
CA PRO A 76 23.67 3.91 -1.08
C PRO A 76 23.45 2.45 -0.66
N SER A 77 22.60 1.74 -1.39
CA SER A 77 22.30 0.33 -1.17
C SER A 77 22.40 -0.47 -2.47
N PRO A 78 22.46 -1.81 -2.42
CA PRO A 78 22.56 -2.64 -3.64
C PRO A 78 21.42 -2.40 -4.64
N ASP A 79 20.25 -2.00 -4.13
CA ASP A 79 19.02 -1.72 -4.86
C ASP A 79 18.85 -0.24 -5.26
N TYR A 80 19.87 0.61 -5.07
CA TYR A 80 19.87 2.01 -5.52
C TYR A 80 19.88 2.09 -7.06
N VAL A 81 18.86 2.72 -7.66
CA VAL A 81 18.56 2.62 -9.10
C VAL A 81 19.70 3.10 -10.01
N LEU A 82 20.51 4.05 -9.56
CA LEU A 82 21.63 4.57 -10.34
C LEU A 82 22.90 3.70 -10.22
N ALA A 83 23.00 2.88 -9.17
CA ALA A 83 24.13 1.99 -8.91
C ALA A 83 23.91 0.54 -9.38
N VAL A 84 22.72 0.21 -9.91
CA VAL A 84 22.46 -1.13 -10.46
C VAL A 84 23.42 -1.39 -11.65
N PRO A 85 24.21 -2.48 -11.62
CA PRO A 85 25.17 -2.78 -12.67
C PRO A 85 24.48 -3.09 -14.01
N PRO A 86 25.19 -2.99 -15.15
CA PRO A 86 24.66 -3.37 -16.45
C PRO A 86 24.09 -4.79 -16.44
N HIS A 87 22.81 -4.92 -16.78
CA HIS A 87 22.09 -6.19 -16.82
C HIS A 87 20.87 -6.06 -17.74
N ALA A 88 20.44 -7.15 -18.38
CA ALA A 88 19.29 -7.14 -19.29
C ALA A 88 17.99 -6.65 -18.62
N TRP A 89 17.85 -6.91 -17.32
CA TRP A 89 16.68 -6.52 -16.51
C TRP A 89 16.83 -5.18 -15.80
N ARG A 90 17.95 -4.46 -15.99
CA ARG A 90 18.21 -3.19 -15.29
C ARG A 90 17.11 -2.16 -15.55
N TYR A 91 16.68 -2.00 -16.80
CA TYR A 91 15.60 -1.05 -17.13
C TYR A 91 14.27 -1.44 -16.51
N ALA A 92 13.92 -2.74 -16.54
CA ALA A 92 12.72 -3.24 -15.88
C ALA A 92 12.75 -2.95 -14.38
N PHE A 93 13.89 -3.15 -13.72
CA PHE A 93 14.08 -2.81 -12.30
C PHE A 93 13.84 -1.32 -12.01
N VAL A 94 14.50 -0.42 -12.77
CA VAL A 94 14.40 1.03 -12.55
C VAL A 94 12.98 1.54 -12.84
N LEU A 95 12.38 1.11 -13.95
CA LEU A 95 11.03 1.54 -14.33
C LEU A 95 9.98 1.05 -13.34
N SER A 96 10.05 -0.22 -12.94
CA SER A 96 9.12 -0.77 -11.96
C SER A 96 9.29 -0.13 -10.58
N ALA A 97 10.51 0.20 -10.15
CA ALA A 97 10.74 0.97 -8.92
C ALA A 97 10.07 2.36 -8.97
N GLY A 98 10.17 3.07 -10.10
CA GLY A 98 9.47 4.34 -10.30
C GLY A 98 7.94 4.21 -10.30
N LEU A 99 7.42 3.17 -10.94
CA LEU A 99 5.97 2.88 -10.95
C LEU A 99 5.46 2.48 -9.55
N LEU A 100 6.25 1.79 -8.74
CA LEU A 100 5.90 1.51 -7.35
C LEU A 100 5.69 2.82 -6.58
N VAL A 101 6.64 3.75 -6.64
CA VAL A 101 6.50 5.08 -6.00
C VAL A 101 5.19 5.77 -6.40
N VAL A 102 4.84 5.74 -7.69
CA VAL A 102 3.59 6.33 -8.19
C VAL A 102 2.36 5.61 -7.60
N THR A 103 2.31 4.28 -7.74
CA THR A 103 1.13 3.50 -7.30
C THR A 103 0.94 3.53 -5.79
N GLU A 104 2.03 3.51 -5.01
CA GLU A 104 2.02 3.57 -3.56
C GLU A 104 1.63 4.96 -3.08
N THR A 105 2.15 6.03 -3.69
CA THR A 105 1.71 7.40 -3.40
C THR A 105 0.21 7.57 -3.62
N ILE A 106 -0.30 7.10 -4.76
CA ILE A 106 -1.75 7.14 -5.05
C ILE A 106 -2.53 6.32 -4.00
N GLY A 107 -2.07 5.11 -3.69
CA GLY A 107 -2.70 4.24 -2.69
C GLY A 107 -2.76 4.88 -1.30
N THR A 108 -1.65 5.46 -0.84
CA THR A 108 -1.55 6.19 0.42
C THR A 108 -2.49 7.40 0.45
N VAL A 109 -2.43 8.27 -0.56
CA VAL A 109 -3.24 9.50 -0.60
C VAL A 109 -4.73 9.17 -0.65
N LEU A 110 -5.15 8.30 -1.57
CA LEU A 110 -6.56 7.93 -1.71
C LEU A 110 -7.10 7.30 -0.43
N GLY A 111 -6.35 6.38 0.19
CA GLY A 111 -6.81 5.75 1.42
C GLY A 111 -6.80 6.70 2.63
N ALA A 112 -5.80 7.58 2.77
CA ALA A 112 -5.78 8.61 3.82
C ALA A 112 -6.94 9.61 3.69
N VAL A 113 -7.39 9.87 2.46
CA VAL A 113 -8.55 10.71 2.14
C VAL A 113 -9.87 9.98 2.41
N ALA A 114 -9.97 8.69 2.05
CA ALA A 114 -11.20 7.91 2.11
C ALA A 114 -11.55 7.45 3.54
N VAL A 115 -10.57 6.98 4.31
CA VAL A 115 -10.81 6.38 5.65
C VAL A 115 -11.48 7.37 6.63
N PRO A 116 -11.06 8.64 6.74
CA PRO A 116 -11.72 9.60 7.62
C PRO A 116 -13.10 10.02 7.13
N ARG A 117 -13.31 10.09 5.80
CA ARG A 117 -14.61 10.47 5.21
C ARG A 117 -15.68 9.41 5.48
N TRP A 118 -15.32 8.13 5.32
CA TRP A 118 -16.20 7.02 5.67
C TRP A 118 -16.64 7.12 7.14
N ARG A 119 -15.69 7.36 8.06
CA ARG A 119 -16.00 7.48 9.49
C ARG A 119 -17.10 8.51 9.75
N ARG A 120 -16.98 9.71 9.17
CA ARG A 120 -17.97 10.78 9.34
C ARG A 120 -19.34 10.40 8.77
N SER A 121 -19.38 9.78 7.58
CA SER A 121 -20.64 9.36 6.96
C SER A 121 -21.39 8.33 7.80
N MET A 122 -20.68 7.38 8.43
CA MET A 122 -21.28 6.39 9.34
C MET A 122 -21.79 7.03 10.63
N GLU A 123 -20.99 7.92 11.24
CA GLU A 123 -21.39 8.66 12.45
C GLU A 123 -22.67 9.48 12.22
N VAL A 124 -22.77 10.16 11.07
CA VAL A 124 -23.96 10.92 10.69
C VAL A 124 -25.17 10.01 10.48
N GLY A 125 -25.00 8.89 9.76
CA GLY A 125 -26.09 7.93 9.53
C GLY A 125 -26.61 7.30 10.84
N THR A 126 -25.71 6.93 11.75
CA THR A 126 -26.10 6.42 13.08
C THR A 126 -26.88 7.45 13.88
N ARG A 127 -26.45 8.73 13.91
CA ARG A 127 -27.19 9.78 14.61
C ARG A 127 -28.60 9.99 14.05
N ALA A 128 -28.72 10.07 12.73
CA ALA A 128 -30.03 10.23 12.07
C ALA A 128 -30.98 9.05 12.36
N LEU A 129 -30.45 7.82 12.42
CA LEU A 129 -31.24 6.65 12.81
C LEU A 129 -31.70 6.72 14.27
N VAL A 130 -30.82 7.14 15.19
CA VAL A 130 -31.18 7.31 16.61
C VAL A 130 -32.28 8.35 16.75
N GLU A 131 -32.12 9.54 16.16
CA GLU A 131 -33.13 10.62 16.17
C GLU A 131 -34.47 10.18 15.57
N ALA A 132 -34.46 9.36 14.51
CA ALA A 132 -35.68 8.84 13.90
C ALA A 132 -36.39 7.76 14.74
N THR A 133 -35.67 7.13 15.67
CA THR A 133 -36.20 6.06 16.54
C THR A 133 -36.49 6.53 17.96
N GLU A 134 -36.07 7.73 18.36
CA GLU A 134 -36.50 8.34 19.60
C GLU A 134 -38.01 8.63 19.50
N PRO A 135 -38.85 8.00 20.34
CA PRO A 135 -40.25 8.38 20.40
C PRO A 135 -40.30 9.85 20.81
N ALA A 136 -41.17 10.64 20.16
CA ALA A 136 -41.48 12.00 20.56
C ALA A 136 -41.97 12.00 22.01
N SER A 137 -41.03 12.05 22.96
CA SER A 137 -41.31 12.00 24.37
C SER A 137 -41.31 13.43 24.88
N ALA A 138 -42.50 13.83 25.32
CA ALA A 138 -42.83 15.02 26.10
C ALA A 138 -42.76 16.37 25.37
N HIS A 139 -43.86 16.70 24.70
CA HIS A 139 -44.49 18.02 24.85
C HIS A 139 -45.97 17.83 25.19
#